data_AF-A0A1T1ANT7-F1
#
_entry.id   AF-A0A1T1ANT7-F1
#
_cell.length_a   1.000
_cell.length_b   1.000
_cell.length_c   1.000
_cell.angle_alpha   90.00
_cell.angle_beta   90.00
_cell.angle_gamma   90.00
#
_symmetry.space_group_name_H-M   'P 1'
#
loop_
_entity.id
_entity.type
_entity.pdbx_description
1 polymer ?
#
loop_
_entity_poly.entity_id
_entity_poly.type
_entity_poly.pdbx_seq_one_letter_code
_entity_poly.pdbx_strand_id
1 'polypeptide(L)'
;MKIKVSETTPIQLDWLVAKCLGGVVKPSRCFDCKHYEERQGRDEAIQYCHHPKMDFEDGSGAIHSWPSDHETHSQCPISDLTPEPFSTDPAQGQPILEREGVHTGPLTYGNACRVIGKWRGIIGYAPDGGEHLFEQFGPTMLIAGLRCFVASKLGDEVEVPDDRT
;
A
#
# COMPACT_ATOMS: atom_id res chain seq x y z
N MET A 1 8.15 4.28 12.05
CA MET A 1 8.81 3.03 12.50
C MET A 1 9.51 2.30 11.34
N LYS A 2 10.70 1.71 11.57
CA LYS A 2 11.37 0.83 10.60
C LYS A 2 10.86 -0.61 10.76
N ILE A 3 10.37 -1.23 9.68
CA ILE A 3 9.84 -2.59 9.68
C ILE A 3 10.43 -3.43 8.55
N LYS A 4 10.39 -4.75 8.70
CA LYS A 4 10.72 -5.69 7.63
C LYS A 4 9.53 -5.93 6.72
N VAL A 5 9.74 -5.93 5.41
CA VAL A 5 8.68 -6.19 4.41
C VAL A 5 8.06 -7.58 4.62
N SER A 6 8.85 -8.55 5.06
CA SER A 6 8.41 -9.92 5.36
C SER A 6 7.43 -10.02 6.55
N GLU A 7 7.37 -8.98 7.39
CA GLU A 7 6.57 -8.93 8.63
C GLU A 7 5.35 -7.99 8.50
N THR A 8 5.15 -7.39 7.33
CA THR A 8 4.07 -6.42 7.08
C THR A 8 2.68 -7.03 7.29
N THR A 9 1.81 -6.30 7.99
CA THR A 9 0.37 -6.62 8.00
C THR A 9 -0.27 -6.32 6.64
N PRO A 10 -1.46 -6.85 6.31
CA PRO A 10 -2.13 -6.54 5.04
C PRO A 10 -2.28 -5.03 4.79
N ILE A 11 -2.66 -4.27 5.82
CA ILE A 11 -2.82 -2.81 5.74
C ILE A 11 -1.48 -2.12 5.42
N GLN A 12 -0.40 -2.54 6.10
CA GLN A 12 0.94 -2.01 5.85
C GLN A 12 1.42 -2.39 4.44
N LEU A 13 1.11 -3.61 3.99
CA LEU A 13 1.48 -4.08 2.66
C LEU A 13 0.75 -3.30 1.56
N ASP A 14 -0.56 -3.11 1.69
CA ASP A 14 -1.35 -2.34 0.72
C ASP A 14 -0.89 -0.88 0.64
N TRP A 15 -0.52 -0.29 1.80
CA TRP A 15 0.11 1.03 1.86
C TRP A 15 1.44 1.08 1.10
N LEU A 16 2.32 0.09 1.32
CA LEU A 16 3.61 0.01 0.65
C LEU A 16 3.46 -0.22 -0.86
N VAL A 17 2.48 -1.02 -1.28
CA VAL A 17 2.15 -1.23 -2.69
C VAL A 17 1.71 0.10 -3.31
N ALA A 18 0.79 0.83 -2.68
CA ALA A 18 0.37 2.14 -3.15
C ALA A 18 1.55 3.10 -3.30
N LYS A 19 2.46 3.13 -2.31
CA LYS A 19 3.69 3.93 -2.36
C LYS A 19 4.59 3.55 -3.55
N CYS A 20 4.78 2.25 -3.81
CA CYS A 20 5.55 1.77 -4.97
C CYS A 20 4.91 2.13 -6.31
N LEU A 21 3.59 2.28 -6.36
CA LEU A 21 2.85 2.70 -7.56
C LEU A 21 2.84 4.21 -7.78
N GLY A 22 3.45 5.00 -6.87
CA GLY A 22 3.39 6.46 -6.91
C GLY A 22 2.10 7.04 -6.34
N GLY A 23 1.27 6.23 -5.66
CA GLY A 23 0.05 6.67 -4.99
C GLY A 23 0.31 7.31 -3.63
N VAL A 24 -0.34 8.45 -3.36
CA VAL A 24 -0.36 9.09 -2.04
C VAL A 24 -1.47 8.47 -1.18
N VAL A 25 -1.12 7.97 0.02
CA VAL A 25 -2.12 7.43 0.96
C VAL A 25 -2.76 8.56 1.79
N LYS A 26 -4.01 8.90 1.48
CA LYS A 26 -4.91 9.84 2.18
C LYS A 26 -5.69 9.08 3.33
N PRO A 27 -6.46 9.72 4.22
CA PRO A 27 -7.18 9.09 5.36
C PRO A 27 -8.54 8.47 4.99
N SER A 28 -8.99 7.51 5.81
CA SER A 28 -10.21 6.72 5.59
C SER A 28 -11.53 7.44 5.88
N ARG A 29 -11.53 8.44 6.77
CA ARG A 29 -12.73 9.23 7.13
C ARG A 29 -12.34 10.67 7.46
N CYS A 30 -13.26 11.59 7.27
CA CYS A 30 -13.06 13.03 7.51
C CYS A 30 -12.59 13.31 8.95
N PHE A 31 -13.18 12.65 9.95
CA PHE A 31 -12.84 12.87 11.36
C PHE A 31 -11.52 12.24 11.79
N ASP A 32 -10.98 11.32 10.98
CA ASP A 32 -9.64 10.77 11.15
C ASP A 32 -8.57 11.68 10.49
N CYS A 33 -8.99 12.77 9.83
CA CYS A 33 -8.07 13.81 9.37
C CYS A 33 -7.52 14.59 10.57
N LYS A 34 -6.19 14.77 10.63
CA LYS A 34 -5.52 15.60 11.65
C LYS A 34 -5.98 17.07 11.70
N HIS A 35 -6.77 17.48 10.72
CA HIS A 35 -7.32 18.83 10.56
C HIS A 35 -8.85 18.90 10.77
N TYR A 36 -9.43 17.87 11.36
CA TYR A 36 -10.85 17.83 11.70
C TYR A 36 -11.17 18.73 12.90
N GLU A 37 -12.23 19.56 12.77
CA GLU A 37 -12.90 20.23 13.89
C GLU A 37 -14.41 19.97 13.79
N GLU A 38 -15.03 19.49 14.88
CA GLU A 38 -16.48 19.37 14.97
C GLU A 38 -17.09 20.68 15.50
N ARG A 39 -17.98 21.32 14.72
CA ARG A 39 -18.78 22.47 15.21
C ARG A 39 -20.26 22.12 15.15
N GLN A 40 -20.92 22.20 16.31
CA GLN A 40 -22.36 21.99 16.44
C GLN A 40 -23.13 23.16 15.80
N GLY A 41 -23.71 22.94 14.62
CA GLY A 41 -24.64 23.85 13.95
C GLY A 41 -26.09 23.54 14.33
N ARG A 42 -27.00 24.50 14.10
CA ARG A 42 -28.35 24.51 14.71
C ARG A 42 -29.31 23.41 14.27
N ASP A 43 -29.06 22.70 13.16
CA ASP A 43 -30.00 21.68 12.67
C ASP A 43 -29.36 20.40 12.09
N GLU A 44 -28.04 20.35 11.84
CA GLU A 44 -27.33 19.13 11.42
C GLU A 44 -25.80 19.24 11.52
N ALA A 45 -25.12 18.12 11.78
CA ALA A 45 -23.66 18.05 11.89
C ALA A 45 -23.03 18.12 10.49
N ILE A 46 -22.67 19.32 10.04
CA ILE A 46 -21.88 19.49 8.82
C ILE A 46 -20.42 19.19 9.15
N GLN A 47 -19.86 18.15 8.53
CA GLN A 47 -18.47 17.74 8.71
C GLN A 47 -17.55 18.67 7.91
N TYR A 48 -16.70 19.44 8.61
CA TYR A 48 -15.69 20.32 8.00
C TYR A 48 -14.29 19.75 8.22
N CYS A 49 -13.40 19.89 7.23
CA CYS A 49 -11.98 19.60 7.37
C CYS A 49 -11.15 20.81 6.93
N HIS A 50 -10.26 21.27 7.81
CA HIS A 50 -9.48 22.48 7.60
C HIS A 50 -8.09 22.18 7.04
N HIS A 51 -7.97 22.02 5.72
CA HIS A 51 -6.65 21.84 5.14
C HIS A 51 -5.91 23.20 5.12
N PRO A 52 -4.68 23.32 5.66
CA PRO A 52 -3.82 24.45 5.31
C PRO A 52 -3.65 24.48 3.79
N LYS A 53 -3.18 25.59 3.22
CA LYS A 53 -2.86 25.62 1.79
C LYS A 53 -1.85 24.49 1.51
N MET A 54 -2.28 23.47 0.77
CA MET A 54 -1.48 22.29 0.48
C MET A 54 -1.11 22.30 -1.00
N ASP A 55 0.18 22.23 -1.26
CA ASP A 55 0.66 21.84 -2.58
C ASP A 55 0.80 20.31 -2.58
N PHE A 56 0.22 19.62 -3.55
CA PHE A 56 0.41 18.17 -3.71
C PHE A 56 0.75 17.80 -5.14
N GLU A 57 1.55 16.74 -5.29
CA GLU A 57 1.88 16.13 -6.57
C GLU A 57 0.92 14.97 -6.83
N ASP A 58 0.31 14.92 -8.03
CA ASP A 58 -0.68 13.90 -8.40
C ASP A 58 -0.06 12.63 -8.98
N GLY A 59 1.27 12.49 -8.91
CA GLY A 59 2.02 11.37 -9.48
C GLY A 59 2.34 11.54 -10.98
N SER A 60 1.86 12.60 -11.64
CA SER A 60 2.24 12.94 -13.02
C SER A 60 3.43 13.92 -13.11
N GLY A 61 3.96 14.36 -11.97
CA GLY A 61 4.92 15.46 -11.88
C GLY A 61 4.27 16.85 -11.83
N ALA A 62 2.94 16.94 -11.91
CA ALA A 62 2.20 18.18 -11.76
C ALA A 62 1.96 18.51 -10.28
N ILE A 63 2.32 19.73 -9.88
CA ILE A 63 2.05 20.28 -8.54
C ILE A 63 0.74 21.06 -8.59
N HIS A 64 -0.22 20.66 -7.76
CA HIS A 64 -1.51 21.34 -7.59
C HIS A 64 -1.53 22.07 -6.26
N SER A 65 -1.88 23.35 -6.28
CA SER A 65 -2.09 24.16 -5.07
C SER A 65 -3.55 24.19 -4.71
N TRP A 66 -3.90 23.64 -3.55
CA TRP A 66 -5.25 23.67 -3.01
C TRP A 66 -5.44 24.83 -2.03
N PRO A 67 -6.50 25.65 -2.21
CA PRO A 67 -6.78 26.78 -1.31
C PRO A 67 -7.11 26.30 0.11
N SER A 68 -6.92 27.19 1.09
CA SER A 68 -7.04 26.89 2.52
C SER A 68 -8.48 27.01 3.04
N ASP A 69 -9.49 26.74 2.22
CA ASP A 69 -10.90 27.03 2.52
C ASP A 69 -11.74 25.80 2.87
N HIS A 70 -12.88 26.11 3.50
CA HIS A 70 -13.80 25.18 4.13
C HIS A 70 -14.61 24.43 3.07
N GLU A 71 -14.10 23.31 2.58
CA GLU A 71 -14.87 22.49 1.63
C GLU A 71 -15.51 21.27 2.32
N THR A 72 -16.72 20.94 1.88
CA THR A 72 -17.35 19.64 2.18
C THR A 72 -16.46 18.54 1.63
N HIS A 73 -16.22 17.47 2.40
CA HIS A 73 -15.26 16.42 2.06
C HIS A 73 -15.51 15.72 0.70
N SER A 74 -16.69 15.89 0.10
CA SER A 74 -17.01 15.45 -1.27
C SER A 74 -16.15 16.11 -2.36
N GLN A 75 -15.56 17.28 -2.08
CA GLN A 75 -14.62 17.99 -2.95
C GLN A 75 -13.19 17.88 -2.46
N CYS A 76 -12.99 17.37 -1.24
CA CYS A 76 -11.66 17.14 -0.72
C CYS A 76 -11.01 16.02 -1.54
N PRO A 77 -9.86 16.26 -2.20
CA PRO A 77 -9.19 15.23 -2.99
C PRO A 77 -8.70 14.08 -2.11
N ILE A 78 -8.86 14.18 -0.80
CA ILE A 78 -8.52 13.24 0.25
C ILE A 78 -9.66 12.23 0.55
N SER A 79 -10.83 12.35 -0.09
CA SER A 79 -11.92 11.38 0.07
C SER A 79 -11.56 10.00 -0.48
N ASP A 80 -11.77 9.00 0.40
CA ASP A 80 -11.71 7.56 0.18
C ASP A 80 -10.34 6.93 -0.03
N LEU A 81 -9.72 6.66 1.11
CA LEU A 81 -8.51 5.87 1.24
C LEU A 81 -8.67 4.74 2.24
N THR A 82 -9.52 3.79 1.89
CA THR A 82 -9.04 2.42 2.09
C THR A 82 -7.84 2.24 1.18
N PRO A 83 -6.67 1.77 1.67
CA PRO A 83 -5.69 1.20 0.76
C PRO A 83 -6.46 0.27 -0.16
N GLU A 84 -6.39 0.48 -1.47
CA GLU A 84 -6.92 -0.48 -2.42
C GLU A 84 -6.47 -1.86 -1.94
N PRO A 85 -7.39 -2.83 -1.78
CA PRO A 85 -7.11 -4.06 -1.05
C PRO A 85 -6.20 -5.00 -1.85
N PHE A 86 -5.06 -4.55 -2.37
CA PHE A 86 -4.15 -5.29 -3.25
C PHE A 86 -3.80 -6.68 -2.70
N SER A 87 -3.57 -6.78 -1.39
CA SER A 87 -3.18 -8.01 -0.70
C SER A 87 -4.33 -8.99 -0.47
N THR A 88 -5.58 -8.55 -0.59
CA THR A 88 -6.78 -9.38 -0.34
C THR A 88 -7.75 -9.48 -1.51
N ASP A 89 -7.71 -8.55 -2.46
CA ASP A 89 -8.48 -8.53 -3.70
C ASP A 89 -7.58 -8.88 -4.90
N PRO A 90 -7.76 -10.08 -5.49
CA PRO A 90 -7.03 -10.49 -6.68
C PRO A 90 -7.19 -9.54 -7.87
N ALA A 91 -8.35 -8.89 -8.02
CA ALA A 91 -8.60 -7.99 -9.15
C ALA A 91 -7.66 -6.77 -9.13
N GLN A 92 -7.22 -6.35 -7.94
CA GLN A 92 -6.29 -5.24 -7.75
C GLN A 92 -4.83 -5.72 -7.71
N GLY A 93 -4.55 -6.80 -6.97
CA GLY A 93 -3.17 -7.25 -6.72
C GLY A 93 -2.54 -8.05 -7.87
N GLN A 94 -3.31 -8.91 -8.54
CA GLN A 94 -2.76 -9.83 -9.54
C GLN A 94 -2.24 -9.12 -10.80
N PRO A 95 -2.91 -8.08 -11.36
CA PRO A 95 -2.37 -7.32 -12.49
C PRO A 95 -1.00 -6.70 -12.20
N ILE A 96 -0.73 -6.32 -10.93
CA ILE A 96 0.59 -5.81 -10.52
C ILE A 96 1.64 -6.91 -10.60
N LEU A 97 1.32 -8.12 -10.11
CA LEU A 97 2.25 -9.26 -10.15
C LEU A 97 2.62 -9.62 -11.59
N GLU A 98 1.64 -9.63 -12.49
CA GLU A 98 1.86 -9.92 -13.91
C GLU A 98 2.69 -8.83 -14.59
N ARG A 99 2.39 -7.55 -14.32
CA ARG A 99 3.13 -6.41 -14.88
C ARG A 99 4.60 -6.41 -14.46
N GLU A 100 4.88 -6.76 -13.21
CA GLU A 100 6.24 -6.72 -12.64
C GLU A 100 6.99 -8.06 -12.80
N GLY A 101 6.38 -9.07 -13.44
CA GLY A 101 6.99 -10.36 -13.69
C GLY A 101 7.25 -11.17 -12.41
N VAL A 102 6.38 -11.05 -11.41
CA VAL A 102 6.51 -11.77 -10.14
C VAL A 102 6.10 -13.22 -10.31
N HIS A 103 7.04 -14.14 -10.13
CA HIS A 103 6.74 -15.55 -10.07
C HIS A 103 6.22 -15.92 -8.68
N THR A 104 5.05 -16.54 -8.60
CA THR A 104 4.49 -17.03 -7.33
C THR A 104 4.22 -18.52 -7.37
N GLY A 105 4.33 -19.18 -6.22
CA GLY A 105 4.04 -20.60 -6.11
C GLY A 105 3.95 -21.10 -4.67
N PRO A 106 3.32 -22.25 -4.44
CA PRO A 106 3.31 -22.87 -3.13
C PRO A 106 4.75 -23.23 -2.74
N LEU A 107 5.10 -22.95 -1.49
CA LEU A 107 6.38 -23.36 -0.94
C LEU A 107 6.33 -24.87 -0.67
N THR A 108 7.22 -25.60 -1.33
CA THR A 108 7.36 -27.05 -1.20
C THR A 108 8.65 -27.40 -0.46
N TYR A 109 8.61 -28.45 0.36
CA TYR A 109 9.80 -28.96 1.06
C TYR A 109 10.29 -30.26 0.41
N GLY A 110 11.57 -30.29 0.03
CA GLY A 110 12.23 -31.44 -0.57
C GLY A 110 11.66 -31.89 -1.92
N ASN A 111 12.05 -33.09 -2.33
CA ASN A 111 11.75 -33.70 -3.64
C ASN A 111 10.28 -34.12 -3.79
N ALA A 112 9.45 -33.90 -2.75
CA ALA A 112 8.15 -34.54 -2.59
C ALA A 112 6.94 -33.61 -2.82
N CYS A 113 7.13 -32.40 -3.37
CA CYS A 113 6.04 -31.44 -3.62
C CYS A 113 5.10 -31.25 -2.42
N ARG A 114 5.61 -31.37 -1.18
CA ARG A 114 4.78 -31.27 0.02
C ARG A 114 4.62 -29.79 0.35
N VAL A 115 3.41 -29.27 0.10
CA VAL A 115 3.06 -27.87 0.37
C VAL A 115 3.06 -27.63 1.87
N ILE A 116 3.89 -26.71 2.35
CA ILE A 116 4.01 -26.39 3.80
C ILE A 116 3.06 -25.27 4.26
N GLY A 117 1.98 -25.04 3.51
CA GLY A 117 0.96 -24.03 3.84
C GLY A 117 1.45 -22.59 3.72
N LYS A 118 2.52 -22.34 2.96
CA LYS A 118 3.06 -21.00 2.66
C LYS A 118 3.21 -20.82 1.16
N TRP A 119 3.23 -19.56 0.73
CA TRP A 119 3.51 -19.15 -0.64
C TRP A 119 4.85 -18.42 -0.70
N ARG A 120 5.53 -18.56 -1.83
CA ARG A 120 6.71 -17.78 -2.18
C ARG A 120 6.41 -16.88 -3.38
N GLY A 121 6.97 -15.67 -3.34
CA GLY A 121 7.04 -14.73 -4.46
C GLY A 121 8.49 -14.46 -4.80
N ILE A 122 8.82 -14.41 -6.09
CA ILE A 122 10.17 -14.27 -6.62
C ILE A 122 10.17 -13.22 -7.74
N ILE A 123 11.13 -12.30 -7.70
CA ILE A 123 11.42 -11.36 -8.79
C ILE A 123 12.89 -11.46 -9.16
N GLY A 124 13.14 -11.67 -10.46
CA GLY A 124 14.48 -11.71 -11.02
C GLY A 124 15.25 -13.01 -10.72
N TYR A 125 16.15 -13.33 -11.64
CA TYR A 125 17.10 -14.44 -11.50
C TYR A 125 18.50 -13.87 -11.62
N ALA A 126 19.42 -14.36 -10.79
CA ALA A 126 20.82 -14.09 -11.00
C ALA A 126 21.24 -14.61 -12.41
N PRO A 127 22.04 -13.84 -13.19
CA PRO A 127 22.41 -14.21 -14.56
C PRO A 127 23.14 -15.55 -14.69
N ASP A 128 23.74 -16.02 -13.60
CA ASP A 128 24.47 -17.28 -13.49
C ASP A 128 23.58 -18.47 -13.05
N GLY A 129 22.27 -18.25 -12.91
CA GLY A 129 21.35 -19.26 -12.38
C GLY A 129 21.47 -19.47 -10.87
N GLY A 130 22.12 -18.54 -10.16
CA GLY A 130 22.24 -18.51 -8.70
C GLY A 130 20.95 -18.11 -7.97
N GLU A 131 21.09 -17.34 -6.88
CA GLU A 131 19.99 -16.99 -5.99
C GLU A 131 18.96 -16.04 -6.65
N HIS A 132 17.72 -16.11 -6.18
CA HIS A 132 16.66 -15.16 -6.56
C HIS A 132 17.05 -13.76 -6.07
N LEU A 133 16.91 -12.74 -6.92
CA LEU A 133 17.28 -11.36 -6.54
C LEU A 133 16.41 -10.83 -5.42
N PHE A 134 15.12 -11.18 -5.45
CA PHE A 134 14.18 -10.92 -4.37
C PHE A 134 13.32 -12.17 -4.16
N GLU A 135 13.24 -12.64 -2.92
CA GLU A 135 12.34 -13.73 -2.52
C GLU A 135 11.61 -13.31 -1.23
N GLN A 136 10.28 -13.45 -1.24
CA GLN A 136 9.45 -13.16 -0.07
C GLN A 136 8.39 -14.23 0.14
N PHE A 137 7.95 -14.37 1.39
CA PHE A 137 6.98 -15.39 1.79
C PHE A 137 5.70 -14.78 2.33
N GLY A 138 4.60 -15.51 2.18
CA GLY A 138 3.30 -15.09 2.67
C GLY A 138 2.32 -16.25 2.90
N PRO A 139 1.24 -16.01 3.65
CA PRO A 139 0.17 -16.98 3.84
C PRO A 139 -0.69 -17.17 2.58
N THR A 140 -0.69 -16.19 1.67
CA THR A 140 -1.38 -16.26 0.38
C THR A 140 -0.43 -15.93 -0.76
N MET A 141 -0.79 -16.36 -1.96
CA MET A 141 -0.08 -16.04 -3.20
C MET A 141 0.10 -14.53 -3.38
N LEU A 142 -0.96 -13.76 -3.17
CA LEU A 142 -0.96 -12.29 -3.29
C LEU A 142 -0.02 -11.65 -2.28
N ILE A 143 -0.10 -12.03 -0.99
CA ILE A 143 0.77 -11.45 0.04
C ILE A 143 2.23 -11.75 -0.25
N ALA A 144 2.56 -13.00 -0.63
CA ALA A 144 3.93 -13.37 -0.98
C ALA A 144 4.46 -12.58 -2.19
N GLY A 145 3.65 -12.50 -3.25
CA GLY A 145 3.99 -11.77 -4.47
C GLY A 145 4.15 -10.26 -4.23
N LEU A 146 3.22 -9.62 -3.53
CA LEU A 146 3.26 -8.18 -3.29
C LEU A 146 4.38 -7.79 -2.33
N ARG A 147 4.71 -8.63 -1.35
CA ARG A 147 5.93 -8.42 -0.53
C ARG A 147 7.18 -8.46 -1.40
N CYS A 148 7.27 -9.42 -2.32
CA CYS A 148 8.40 -9.49 -3.24
C CYS A 148 8.49 -8.25 -4.15
N PHE A 149 7.35 -7.78 -4.65
CA PHE A 149 7.26 -6.53 -5.40
C PHE A 149 7.75 -5.33 -4.58
N VAL A 150 7.26 -5.16 -3.36
CA VAL A 150 7.69 -4.07 -2.48
C VAL A 150 9.18 -4.15 -2.19
N ALA A 151 9.69 -5.33 -1.84
CA ALA A 151 11.13 -5.54 -1.60
C ALA A 151 11.99 -5.17 -2.82
N SER A 152 11.51 -5.46 -4.04
CA SER A 152 12.21 -5.10 -5.28
C SER A 152 12.33 -3.60 -5.55
N LYS A 153 11.45 -2.78 -4.94
CA LYS A 153 11.41 -1.32 -5.13
C LYS A 153 11.99 -0.55 -3.96
N LEU A 154 11.69 -0.98 -2.73
CA LEU A 154 12.02 -0.27 -1.49
C LEU A 154 13.07 -0.98 -0.63
N GLY A 155 13.44 -2.22 -0.96
CA GLY A 155 14.31 -3.08 -0.15
C GLY A 155 13.56 -3.84 0.95
N ASP A 156 14.29 -4.68 1.70
CA ASP A 156 13.70 -5.57 2.71
C ASP A 156 13.28 -4.86 4.01
N GLU A 157 13.83 -3.67 4.27
CA GLU A 157 13.49 -2.86 5.43
C GLU A 157 13.00 -1.48 4.98
N VAL A 158 11.83 -1.08 5.47
CA VAL A 158 11.16 0.15 5.04
C VAL A 158 10.64 0.94 6.24
N GLU A 159 10.66 2.26 6.11
CA GLU A 159 10.03 3.16 7.07
C GLU A 159 8.53 3.29 6.77
N VAL A 160 7.71 2.91 7.75
CA VAL A 160 6.26 3.07 7.76
C VAL A 160 5.87 4.11 8.82
N PRO A 161 4.96 5.04 8.53
CA PRO A 161 4.41 5.98 9.50
C PRO A 161 3.80 5.30 10.74
N ASP A 162 3.94 5.93 11.91
CA ASP A 162 3.50 5.37 13.20
C ASP A 162 1.97 5.33 13.37
N ASP A 163 1.22 6.05 12.52
CA ASP A 163 -0.24 6.02 12.45
C ASP A 163 -0.80 4.73 11.80
N ARG A 164 0.07 3.85 11.30
CA ARG A 164 -0.28 2.62 10.55
C ARG A 164 0.30 1.35 11.18
N THR A 165 0.63 1.39 12.47
CA THR A 165 1.05 0.23 13.29
C THR A 165 -0.12 -0.45 13.99
#